data_AF-A0A974T7M1-F1
#
_entry.id   AF-A0A974T7M1-F1
#
_cell.length_a   1.000
_cell.length_b   1.000
_cell.length_c   1.000
_cell.angle_alpha   90.00
_cell.angle_beta   90.00
_cell.angle_gamma   90.00
#
_symmetry.space_group_name_H-M   'P 1'
#
loop_
_entity.id
_entity.type
_entity.pdbx_description
1 polymer ?
#
loop_
_entity_poly.entity_id
_entity_poly.type
_entity_poly.pdbx_seq_one_letter_code
_entity_poly.pdbx_strand_id
1 'polypeptide(L)'
;MTELAARKIDTAHESHYVFERGFPTAKTARQAYDDTDLNRAIQAYRFFYPTVSMEATFQGTRDAGAADNKGGLILAGGPRHVLFTGNSDTPYMGGVLNLKQAGPMVIELPPGAYLGIVNDHNFGWVQDIGLPGPDAGKGGKHLILPPDYTGEVPTGYIPAQSKTNFVLVGARALPPNGDMKAGLEAQRKIRVYPLSQAANPPAYEYVDRTND
;
A
#
# COMPACT_ATOMS: atom_id res chain seq x y z
N MET A 1 55.33 -30.33 -23.47
CA MET A 1 54.00 -30.61 -22.88
C MET A 1 54.08 -30.20 -21.43
N THR A 2 53.57 -29.03 -21.09
CA THR A 2 53.67 -28.46 -19.75
C THR A 2 52.25 -28.41 -19.20
N GLU A 3 52.01 -29.17 -18.13
CA GLU A 3 50.76 -29.20 -17.38
C GLU A 3 50.40 -27.79 -16.90
N LEU A 4 49.29 -27.25 -17.40
CA LEU A 4 48.65 -26.08 -16.81
C LEU A 4 47.90 -26.55 -15.57
N ALA A 5 48.57 -26.43 -14.43
CA ALA A 5 48.01 -26.70 -13.11
C ALA A 5 46.72 -25.89 -12.88
N ALA A 6 45.67 -26.58 -12.46
CA ALA A 6 44.40 -25.95 -12.06
C ALA A 6 44.65 -25.01 -10.87
N ARG A 7 44.42 -23.71 -11.08
CA ARG A 7 44.56 -22.69 -10.04
C ARG A 7 43.33 -22.73 -9.13
N LYS A 8 43.44 -23.31 -7.92
CA LYS A 8 42.42 -23.21 -6.86
C LYS A 8 42.40 -21.75 -6.38
N ILE A 9 41.31 -21.03 -6.65
CA ILE A 9 41.08 -19.70 -6.07
C ILE A 9 40.44 -19.94 -4.70
N ASP A 10 41.16 -19.56 -3.65
CA ASP A 10 40.73 -19.70 -2.27
C ASP A 10 39.77 -18.55 -1.93
N THR A 11 38.48 -18.76 -2.20
CA THR A 11 37.41 -18.01 -1.55
C THR A 11 37.00 -18.79 -0.31
N ALA A 12 36.61 -18.11 0.78
CA ALA A 12 36.25 -18.72 2.07
C ALA A 12 35.14 -19.80 2.03
N HIS A 13 34.57 -20.06 0.85
CA HIS A 13 33.83 -21.27 0.49
C HIS A 13 34.57 -21.96 -0.66
N GLU A 14 34.92 -23.25 -0.54
CA GLU A 14 35.33 -24.04 -1.70
C GLU A 14 34.25 -23.89 -2.79
N SER A 15 34.62 -23.38 -3.97
CA SER A 15 33.63 -23.20 -5.03
C SER A 15 33.11 -24.58 -5.43
N HIS A 16 31.81 -24.84 -5.26
CA HIS A 16 31.17 -26.09 -5.67
C HIS A 16 31.10 -26.28 -7.20
N TYR A 17 31.78 -25.42 -7.96
CA TYR A 17 31.83 -25.39 -9.42
C TYR A 17 33.05 -26.14 -9.95
N VAL A 18 32.82 -27.01 -10.94
CA VAL A 18 33.83 -27.85 -11.58
C VAL A 18 34.01 -27.38 -13.02
N PHE A 19 35.26 -27.15 -13.38
CA PHE A 19 35.66 -26.70 -14.72
C PHE A 19 36.58 -27.73 -15.37
N GLU A 20 36.29 -28.03 -16.63
CA GLU A 20 37.12 -28.91 -17.46
C GLU A 20 37.67 -28.10 -18.63
N ARG A 21 39.00 -28.00 -18.73
CA ARG A 21 39.70 -27.22 -19.77
C ARG A 21 39.23 -25.75 -19.83
N GLY A 22 38.89 -25.17 -18.69
CA GLY A 22 38.43 -23.78 -18.57
C GLY A 22 36.94 -23.56 -18.84
N PHE A 23 36.17 -24.59 -19.19
CA PHE A 23 34.72 -24.51 -19.37
C PHE A 23 33.98 -25.13 -18.17
N PRO A 24 32.84 -24.59 -17.74
CA PRO A 24 32.03 -25.24 -16.72
C PRO A 24 31.51 -26.59 -17.26
N THR A 25 31.47 -27.61 -16.41
CA THR A 25 30.73 -28.84 -16.76
C THR A 25 29.25 -28.52 -16.95
N ALA A 26 28.50 -29.37 -17.66
CA ALA A 26 27.05 -29.20 -17.80
C ALA A 26 26.32 -29.10 -16.45
N LYS A 27 26.79 -29.85 -15.45
CA LYS A 27 26.29 -29.78 -14.06
C LYS A 27 26.58 -28.42 -13.44
N THR A 28 27.82 -27.93 -13.56
CA THR A 28 28.23 -26.63 -13.04
C THR A 28 27.50 -25.47 -13.70
N ALA A 29 27.31 -25.52 -15.02
CA ALA A 29 26.54 -24.49 -15.73
C ALA A 29 25.10 -24.43 -15.19
N ARG A 30 24.43 -25.57 -15.03
CA ARG A 30 23.08 -25.62 -14.44
C ARG A 30 23.07 -25.08 -13.02
N GLN A 31 23.98 -25.56 -12.17
CA GLN A 31 24.05 -25.13 -10.77
C GLN A 31 24.31 -23.62 -10.65
N ALA A 32 25.15 -23.03 -11.50
CA ALA A 32 25.38 -21.59 -11.49
C ALA A 32 24.11 -20.79 -11.85
N TYR A 33 23.28 -21.29 -12.77
CA TYR A 33 21.97 -20.69 -13.04
C TYR A 33 21.03 -20.85 -11.84
N ASP A 34 20.95 -22.05 -11.25
CA ASP A 34 20.10 -22.32 -10.07
C ASP A 34 20.49 -21.42 -8.88
N ASP A 35 21.79 -21.26 -8.61
CA ASP A 35 22.31 -20.38 -7.55
C ASP A 35 22.02 -18.90 -7.85
N THR A 36 22.11 -18.50 -9.12
CA THR A 36 21.77 -17.14 -9.55
C THR A 36 20.28 -16.86 -9.35
N ASP A 37 19.42 -17.82 -9.70
CA ASP A 37 17.98 -17.70 -9.56
C ASP A 37 17.56 -17.70 -8.09
N LEU A 38 18.21 -18.51 -7.24
CA LEU A 38 18.01 -18.47 -5.79
C LEU A 38 18.35 -17.08 -5.22
N ASN A 39 19.50 -16.52 -5.60
CA ASN A 39 19.89 -15.18 -5.16
C ASN A 39 18.89 -14.12 -5.62
N ARG A 40 18.46 -14.17 -6.89
CA ARG A 40 17.43 -13.27 -7.42
C ARG A 40 16.10 -13.42 -6.69
N ALA A 41 15.69 -14.64 -6.35
CA ALA A 41 14.47 -14.89 -5.60
C ALA A 41 14.52 -14.27 -4.20
N ILE A 42 15.63 -14.41 -3.49
CA ILE A 42 15.84 -13.79 -2.17
C ILE A 42 15.80 -12.26 -2.26
N GLN A 43 16.46 -11.69 -3.27
CA GLN A 43 16.44 -10.23 -3.48
C GLN A 43 15.05 -9.74 -3.83
N ALA A 44 14.33 -10.43 -4.71
CA ALA A 44 12.96 -10.10 -5.08
C ALA A 44 12.02 -10.13 -3.86
N TYR A 45 12.12 -11.18 -3.03
CA TYR A 45 11.32 -11.29 -1.80
C TYR A 45 11.53 -10.08 -0.87
N ARG A 46 12.79 -9.67 -0.65
CA ARG A 46 13.10 -8.52 0.21
C ARG A 46 12.65 -7.20 -0.42
N PHE A 47 12.90 -7.02 -1.71
CA PHE A 47 12.58 -5.79 -2.43
C PHE A 47 11.06 -5.55 -2.48
N PHE A 48 10.27 -6.57 -2.78
CA PHE A 48 8.82 -6.47 -2.91
C PHE A 48 8.06 -6.70 -1.59
N TYR A 49 8.74 -6.85 -0.46
CA TYR A 49 8.09 -7.07 0.83
C TYR A 49 7.02 -6.01 1.15
N PRO A 50 7.27 -4.69 0.97
CA PRO A 50 6.23 -3.68 1.19
C PRO A 50 5.04 -3.85 0.24
N THR A 51 5.29 -4.08 -1.05
CA THR A 51 4.24 -4.28 -2.05
C THR A 51 3.37 -5.49 -1.72
N VAL A 52 3.98 -6.63 -1.36
CA VAL A 52 3.25 -7.84 -0.96
C VAL A 52 2.43 -7.60 0.30
N SER A 53 2.97 -6.86 1.29
CA SER A 53 2.23 -6.47 2.49
C SER A 53 1.02 -5.58 2.17
N MET A 54 1.16 -4.67 1.20
CA MET A 54 0.07 -3.79 0.78
C MET A 54 -0.99 -4.57 0.01
N GLU A 55 -0.60 -5.42 -0.93
CA GLU A 55 -1.53 -6.29 -1.66
C GLU A 55 -2.29 -7.21 -0.70
N ALA A 56 -1.64 -7.77 0.32
CA ALA A 56 -2.32 -8.55 1.36
C ALA A 56 -3.38 -7.71 2.12
N THR A 57 -3.09 -6.44 2.39
CA THR A 57 -4.06 -5.51 3.00
C THR A 57 -5.22 -5.22 2.05
N PHE A 58 -4.94 -5.04 0.75
CA PHE A 58 -5.98 -4.84 -0.26
C PHE A 58 -6.89 -6.06 -0.42
N GLN A 59 -6.31 -7.27 -0.47
CA GLN A 59 -7.09 -8.51 -0.51
C GLN A 59 -7.91 -8.69 0.77
N GLY A 60 -7.32 -8.51 1.95
CA GLY A 60 -8.06 -8.58 3.20
C GLY A 60 -9.22 -7.58 3.29
N THR A 61 -9.03 -6.37 2.73
CA THR A 61 -10.10 -5.36 2.63
C THR A 61 -11.25 -5.82 1.74
N ARG A 62 -10.93 -6.41 0.58
CA ARG A 62 -11.91 -6.95 -0.37
C ARG A 62 -12.65 -8.16 0.19
N ASP A 63 -11.93 -9.10 0.79
CA ASP A 63 -12.50 -10.29 1.43
C ASP A 63 -13.39 -9.91 2.62
N ALA A 64 -13.07 -8.80 3.29
CA ALA A 64 -13.91 -8.21 4.32
C ALA A 64 -15.13 -7.43 3.77
N GLY A 65 -15.37 -7.45 2.46
CA GLY A 65 -16.58 -6.92 1.82
C GLY A 65 -16.48 -5.46 1.37
N ALA A 66 -15.33 -4.80 1.53
CA ALA A 66 -15.12 -3.44 1.03
C ALA A 66 -14.55 -3.49 -0.40
N ALA A 67 -15.40 -3.21 -1.39
CA ALA A 67 -14.99 -3.18 -2.78
C ALA A 67 -14.20 -1.91 -3.13
N ASP A 68 -13.15 -2.07 -3.96
CA ASP A 68 -12.33 -0.96 -4.48
C ASP A 68 -13.20 0.21 -4.97
N ASN A 69 -12.78 1.43 -4.64
CA ASN A 69 -13.44 2.71 -4.98
C ASN A 69 -14.86 2.92 -4.40
N LYS A 70 -15.49 1.91 -3.81
CA LYS A 70 -16.91 1.94 -3.42
C LYS A 70 -17.13 1.78 -1.93
N GLY A 71 -16.22 1.12 -1.22
CA GLY A 71 -16.36 0.91 0.21
C GLY A 71 -15.03 0.84 0.93
N GLY A 72 -15.11 1.00 2.25
CA GLY A 72 -13.98 0.90 3.15
C GLY A 72 -14.37 0.16 4.43
N LEU A 73 -13.38 -0.37 5.12
CA LEU A 73 -13.57 -0.91 6.47
C LEU A 73 -13.53 0.22 7.47
N ILE A 74 -14.32 0.09 8.54
CA ILE A 74 -14.05 0.79 9.79
C ILE A 74 -13.90 -0.21 10.93
N LEU A 75 -13.07 0.14 11.90
CA LEU A 75 -12.69 -0.77 12.96
C LEU A 75 -12.28 0.00 14.23
N ALA A 76 -12.90 -0.29 15.37
CA ALA A 76 -12.28 -0.02 16.66
C ALA A 76 -11.36 -1.20 17.04
N GLY A 77 -10.05 -0.94 17.06
CA GLY A 77 -9.03 -1.98 17.20
C GLY A 77 -9.10 -2.72 18.53
N GLY A 78 -8.96 -4.04 18.47
CA GLY A 78 -8.99 -4.95 19.63
C GLY A 78 -8.13 -6.19 19.38
N PRO A 79 -7.83 -6.98 20.42
CA PRO A 79 -6.79 -8.02 20.37
C PRO A 79 -7.10 -9.22 19.45
N ARG A 80 -8.35 -9.35 18.99
CA ARG A 80 -8.77 -10.41 18.05
C ARG A 80 -8.62 -10.04 16.59
N HIS A 81 -8.43 -8.75 16.30
CA HIS A 81 -8.34 -8.27 14.94
C HIS A 81 -6.95 -8.54 14.36
N VAL A 82 -6.94 -8.99 13.11
CA VAL A 82 -5.71 -9.18 12.34
C VAL A 82 -5.39 -7.88 11.61
N LEU A 83 -4.69 -6.98 12.31
CA LEU A 83 -4.17 -5.73 11.77
C LEU A 83 -2.69 -5.62 12.13
N PHE A 84 -1.84 -5.38 11.14
CA PHE A 84 -0.41 -5.29 11.37
C PHE A 84 -0.08 -4.11 12.29
N THR A 85 0.41 -4.40 13.50
CA THR A 85 0.81 -3.40 14.51
C THR A 85 -0.27 -2.37 14.86
N GLY A 86 -1.54 -2.77 14.84
CA GLY A 86 -2.65 -1.89 15.23
C GLY A 86 -2.59 -1.47 16.71
N ASN A 87 -2.92 -0.20 16.98
CA ASN A 87 -3.31 0.30 18.31
C ASN A 87 -4.83 0.20 18.55
N SER A 88 -5.25 0.39 19.81
CA SER A 88 -6.65 0.39 20.26
C SER A 88 -7.18 1.78 20.67
N ASP A 89 -6.37 2.82 20.52
CA ASP A 89 -6.68 4.16 21.04
C ASP A 89 -7.50 5.00 20.05
N THR A 90 -7.40 4.68 18.76
CA THR A 90 -8.06 5.41 17.68
C THR A 90 -8.69 4.43 16.70
N PRO A 91 -9.96 4.62 16.28
CA PRO A 91 -10.56 3.76 15.28
C PRO A 91 -9.95 4.02 13.91
N TYR A 92 -9.93 2.98 13.07
CA TYR A 92 -9.39 2.98 11.72
C TYR A 92 -10.48 3.07 10.68
N MET A 93 -10.14 3.68 9.56
CA MET A 93 -10.84 3.60 8.29
C MET A 93 -9.80 3.24 7.24
N GLY A 94 -10.10 2.23 6.43
CA GLY A 94 -9.21 1.75 5.39
C GLY A 94 -9.98 1.43 4.12
N GLY A 95 -9.47 1.84 2.97
CA GLY A 95 -10.06 1.55 1.68
C GLY A 95 -9.02 1.45 0.58
N VAL A 96 -9.43 0.84 -0.53
CA VAL A 96 -8.59 0.67 -1.71
C VAL A 96 -9.12 1.54 -2.84
N LEU A 97 -8.26 2.39 -3.40
CA LEU A 97 -8.55 3.12 -4.62
C LEU A 97 -7.91 2.38 -5.80
N ASN A 98 -8.70 2.10 -6.83
CA ASN A 98 -8.23 1.59 -8.12
C ASN A 98 -8.39 2.70 -9.16
N LEU A 99 -7.32 3.49 -9.32
CA LEU A 99 -7.25 4.65 -10.21
C LEU A 99 -7.25 4.25 -11.69
N LYS A 100 -6.82 3.02 -12.02
CA LYS A 100 -6.91 2.50 -13.39
C LYS A 100 -8.37 2.34 -13.83
N GLN A 101 -9.24 1.95 -12.91
CA GLN A 101 -10.66 1.76 -13.18
C GLN A 101 -11.43 3.09 -13.12
N ALA A 102 -11.21 3.89 -12.08
CA ALA A 102 -12.03 5.07 -11.79
C ALA A 102 -11.47 6.39 -12.33
N GLY A 103 -10.19 6.43 -12.72
CA GLY A 103 -9.47 7.67 -12.95
C GLY A 103 -9.15 8.40 -11.64
N PRO A 104 -9.09 9.75 -11.65
CA PRO A 104 -8.89 10.52 -10.43
C PRO A 104 -9.95 10.26 -9.36
N MET A 105 -9.51 10.03 -8.12
CA MET A 105 -10.37 9.77 -6.97
C MET A 105 -10.30 10.90 -5.96
N VAL A 106 -11.44 11.28 -5.40
CA VAL A 106 -11.58 12.32 -4.38
C VAL A 106 -11.71 11.66 -3.01
N ILE A 107 -10.95 12.15 -2.04
CA ILE A 107 -11.12 11.89 -0.61
C ILE A 107 -11.54 13.22 0.02
N GLU A 108 -12.79 13.33 0.43
CA GLU A 108 -13.37 14.53 1.03
C GLU A 108 -13.51 14.35 2.54
N LEU A 109 -12.76 15.17 3.28
CA LEU A 109 -12.77 15.18 4.74
C LEU A 109 -13.61 16.36 5.25
N PRO A 110 -14.52 16.15 6.21
CA PRO A 110 -15.06 17.26 6.98
C PRO A 110 -13.98 17.84 7.92
N PRO A 111 -14.16 19.06 8.44
CA PRO A 111 -13.31 19.57 9.51
C PRO A 111 -13.29 18.62 10.71
N GLY A 112 -12.13 18.38 11.29
CA GLY A 112 -11.99 17.48 12.43
C GLY A 112 -10.58 16.97 12.68
N ALA A 113 -10.44 16.23 13.76
CA ALA A 113 -9.18 15.67 14.22
C ALA A 113 -8.90 14.31 13.57
N TYR A 114 -8.65 14.32 12.26
CA TYR A 114 -8.25 13.13 11.49
C TYR A 114 -6.73 13.03 11.37
N LEU A 115 -6.20 11.82 11.42
CA LEU A 115 -4.83 11.47 11.10
C LEU A 115 -4.90 10.44 9.96
N GLY A 116 -4.65 10.87 8.72
CA GLY A 116 -4.74 9.97 7.57
C GLY A 116 -3.52 10.00 6.68
N ILE A 117 -3.37 8.91 5.96
CA ILE A 117 -2.30 8.63 5.01
C ILE A 117 -2.91 8.16 3.69
N VAL A 118 -2.28 8.56 2.61
CA VAL A 118 -2.53 8.04 1.26
C VAL A 118 -1.19 7.51 0.75
N ASN A 119 -1.14 6.21 0.48
CA ASN A 119 0.08 5.53 0.03
C ASN A 119 -0.19 4.76 -1.26
N ASP A 120 0.79 4.74 -2.15
CA ASP A 120 0.78 3.92 -3.34
C ASP A 120 0.94 2.42 -3.00
N HIS A 121 0.81 1.55 -4.00
CA HIS A 121 0.84 0.10 -3.83
C HIS A 121 2.17 -0.41 -3.26
N ASN A 122 3.26 0.34 -3.38
CA ASN A 122 4.57 -0.03 -2.86
C ASN A 122 4.82 0.56 -1.46
N PHE A 123 3.77 0.97 -0.73
CA PHE A 123 3.88 1.76 0.51
C PHE A 123 4.57 3.12 0.32
N GLY A 124 4.69 3.61 -0.91
CA GLY A 124 5.23 4.93 -1.20
C GLY A 124 4.27 6.01 -0.74
N TRP A 125 4.77 7.00 -0.01
CA TRP A 125 3.97 8.16 0.42
C TRP A 125 3.44 8.93 -0.80
N VAL A 126 2.14 9.22 -0.79
CA VAL A 126 1.48 10.08 -1.78
C VAL A 126 1.06 11.40 -1.15
N GLN A 127 0.33 11.36 -0.03
CA GLN A 127 -0.12 12.55 0.70
C GLN A 127 -0.64 12.19 2.09
N ASP A 128 -0.41 13.07 3.07
CA ASP A 128 -1.10 13.03 4.35
C ASP A 128 -2.42 13.83 4.28
N ILE A 129 -3.43 13.40 5.03
CA ILE A 129 -4.76 14.04 5.10
C ILE A 129 -5.17 14.27 6.56
N GLY A 130 -5.97 15.30 6.82
CA GLY A 130 -6.36 15.70 8.17
C GLY A 130 -5.35 16.65 8.82
N LEU A 131 -5.10 16.48 10.12
CA LEU A 131 -4.18 17.33 10.89
C LEU A 131 -2.76 17.42 10.32
N PRO A 132 -2.10 16.32 9.88
CA PRO A 132 -0.77 16.39 9.28
C PRO A 132 -0.80 16.83 7.80
N GLY A 133 -1.98 16.80 7.18
CA GLY A 133 -2.16 17.09 5.77
C GLY A 133 -2.24 18.59 5.44
N PRO A 134 -2.29 18.94 4.15
CA PRO A 134 -2.45 20.32 3.70
C PRO A 134 -3.79 20.95 4.08
N ASP A 135 -4.80 20.15 4.43
CA ASP A 135 -6.08 20.63 4.98
C ASP A 135 -5.95 21.05 6.46
N ALA A 136 -4.91 20.61 7.18
CA ALA A 136 -4.61 20.97 8.56
C ALA A 136 -5.81 20.81 9.51
N GLY A 137 -6.63 19.78 9.29
CA GLY A 137 -7.85 19.49 10.06
C GLY A 137 -9.03 20.42 9.78
N LYS A 138 -8.91 21.36 8.83
CA LYS A 138 -10.02 22.23 8.40
C LYS A 138 -10.95 21.55 7.40
N GLY A 139 -10.65 20.31 7.00
CA GLY A 139 -11.36 19.59 5.97
C GLY A 139 -10.95 20.06 4.57
N GLY A 140 -11.23 19.23 3.57
CA GLY A 140 -10.78 19.49 2.21
C GLY A 140 -11.11 18.35 1.26
N LYS A 141 -10.92 18.61 -0.03
CA LYS A 141 -11.10 17.64 -1.12
C LYS A 141 -9.73 17.27 -1.69
N HIS A 142 -9.20 16.15 -1.23
CA HIS A 142 -7.93 15.62 -1.72
C HIS A 142 -8.18 14.85 -3.01
N LEU A 143 -7.49 15.21 -4.08
CA LEU A 143 -7.65 14.60 -5.40
C LEU A 143 -6.43 13.73 -5.71
N ILE A 144 -6.64 12.41 -5.65
CA ILE A 144 -5.61 11.42 -5.94
C ILE A 144 -5.62 11.11 -7.44
N LEU A 145 -4.53 11.45 -8.10
CA LEU A 145 -4.36 11.33 -9.55
C LEU A 145 -3.67 10.01 -9.91
N PRO A 146 -4.09 9.33 -11.01
CA PRO A 146 -3.40 8.15 -11.50
C PRO A 146 -1.96 8.47 -11.95
N PRO A 147 -1.12 7.43 -12.10
CA PRO A 147 0.16 7.57 -12.79
C PRO A 147 -0.04 8.25 -14.14
N ASP A 148 0.89 9.12 -14.50
CA ASP A 148 0.93 9.80 -15.80
C ASP A 148 -0.32 10.64 -16.15
N TYR A 149 -1.11 11.06 -15.15
CA TYR A 149 -2.25 11.95 -15.37
C TYR A 149 -1.82 13.30 -15.96
N THR A 150 -2.40 13.68 -17.11
CA THR A 150 -2.13 14.94 -17.80
C THR A 150 -3.37 15.85 -17.92
N GLY A 151 -4.47 15.49 -17.26
CA GLY A 151 -5.69 16.29 -17.29
C GLY A 151 -5.60 17.52 -16.38
N GLU A 152 -6.61 18.38 -16.45
CA GLU A 152 -6.70 19.55 -15.59
C GLU A 152 -7.16 19.18 -14.18
N VAL A 153 -6.57 19.83 -13.18
CA VAL A 153 -7.00 19.75 -11.78
C VAL A 153 -8.05 20.84 -11.52
N PRO A 154 -9.31 20.50 -11.18
CA PRO A 154 -10.33 21.51 -10.92
C PRO A 154 -9.99 22.35 -9.69
N THR A 155 -10.44 23.61 -9.67
CA THR A 155 -10.28 24.50 -8.52
C THR A 155 -10.97 23.94 -7.27
N GLY A 156 -10.36 24.16 -6.11
CA GLY A 156 -10.89 23.72 -4.82
C GLY A 156 -10.52 22.29 -4.43
N TYR A 157 -9.68 21.62 -5.23
CA TYR A 157 -9.09 20.33 -4.92
C TYR A 157 -7.61 20.48 -4.54
N ILE A 158 -7.15 19.59 -3.66
CA ILE A 158 -5.75 19.46 -3.26
C ILE A 158 -5.17 18.24 -3.99
N PRO A 159 -4.43 18.43 -5.09
CA PRO A 159 -3.95 17.31 -5.89
C PRO A 159 -2.78 16.57 -5.22
N ALA A 160 -2.73 15.26 -5.41
CA ALA A 160 -1.56 14.42 -5.17
C ALA A 160 -1.52 13.30 -6.21
N GLN A 161 -0.35 13.02 -6.78
CA GLN A 161 -0.20 12.03 -7.84
C GLN A 161 0.42 10.74 -7.31
N SER A 162 -0.27 9.63 -7.53
CA SER A 162 0.24 8.30 -7.20
C SER A 162 1.17 7.78 -8.30
N LYS A 163 2.22 7.05 -7.91
CA LYS A 163 3.11 6.34 -8.85
C LYS A 163 2.53 5.00 -9.29
N THR A 164 1.48 4.50 -8.63
CA THR A 164 0.79 3.26 -8.99
C THR A 164 -0.72 3.43 -9.09
N ASN A 165 -1.39 2.49 -9.74
CA ASN A 165 -2.84 2.54 -9.94
C ASN A 165 -3.66 2.11 -8.73
N PHE A 166 -3.09 1.30 -7.84
CA PHE A 166 -3.73 0.93 -6.58
C PHE A 166 -3.15 1.79 -5.46
N VAL A 167 -4.03 2.29 -4.60
CA VAL A 167 -3.68 3.24 -3.53
C VAL A 167 -4.45 2.86 -2.27
N LEU A 168 -3.75 2.86 -1.15
CA LEU A 168 -4.34 2.80 0.18
C LEU A 168 -4.83 4.20 0.55
N VAL A 169 -6.09 4.31 0.95
CA VAL A 169 -6.54 5.42 1.81
C VAL A 169 -6.73 4.89 3.21
N GLY A 170 -6.02 5.48 4.17
CA GLY A 170 -6.14 5.16 5.58
C GLY A 170 -6.41 6.43 6.39
N ALA A 171 -7.35 6.37 7.32
CA ALA A 171 -7.59 7.45 8.27
C ALA A 171 -7.81 6.89 9.67
N ARG A 172 -7.52 7.73 10.66
CA ARG A 172 -7.91 7.53 12.05
C ARG A 172 -8.56 8.81 12.53
N ALA A 173 -9.64 8.71 13.29
CA ALA A 173 -10.23 9.87 13.97
C ALA A 173 -9.78 9.87 15.43
N LEU A 174 -9.29 10.99 15.95
CA LEU A 174 -9.01 11.10 17.39
C LEU A 174 -10.34 11.08 18.17
N PRO A 175 -10.58 10.10 19.06
CA PRO A 175 -11.80 10.03 19.83
C PRO A 175 -11.93 11.26 20.76
N PRO A 176 -12.98 12.08 20.62
CA PRO A 176 -13.18 13.23 21.51
C PRO A 176 -13.38 12.72 22.95
N ASN A 177 -12.51 13.16 23.87
CA ASN A 177 -12.51 12.71 25.27
C ASN A 177 -12.47 11.17 25.44
N GLY A 178 -11.89 10.44 24.49
CA GLY A 178 -11.85 8.97 24.51
C GLY A 178 -13.12 8.27 24.02
N ASP A 179 -14.11 8.99 23.47
CA ASP A 179 -15.34 8.39 22.94
C ASP A 179 -15.08 7.69 21.59
N MET A 180 -14.80 6.39 21.65
CA MET A 180 -14.54 5.53 20.50
C MET A 180 -15.72 5.52 19.50
N LYS A 181 -16.96 5.59 19.99
CA LYS A 181 -18.15 5.60 19.13
C LYS A 181 -18.21 6.90 18.32
N ALA A 182 -17.95 8.04 18.96
CA ALA A 182 -17.86 9.31 18.26
C ALA A 182 -16.72 9.31 17.22
N GLY A 183 -15.59 8.66 17.52
CA GLY A 183 -14.51 8.44 16.56
C GLY A 183 -14.95 7.63 15.33
N LEU A 184 -15.63 6.50 15.53
CA LEU A 184 -16.18 5.68 14.44
C LEU A 184 -17.16 6.47 13.57
N GLU A 185 -18.08 7.22 14.19
CA GLU A 185 -19.06 8.05 13.48
C GLU A 185 -18.41 9.21 12.72
N ALA A 186 -17.28 9.75 13.21
CA ALA A 186 -16.51 10.75 12.47
C ALA A 186 -15.95 10.16 11.16
N GLN A 187 -15.43 8.93 11.20
CA GLN A 187 -14.89 8.27 10.00
C GLN A 187 -15.94 8.02 8.93
N ARG A 188 -17.18 7.68 9.33
CA ARG A 188 -18.31 7.50 8.40
C ARG A 188 -18.66 8.77 7.61
N LYS A 189 -18.19 9.95 8.06
CA LYS A 189 -18.40 11.24 7.37
C LYS A 189 -17.36 11.52 6.28
N ILE A 190 -16.26 10.77 6.23
CA ILE A 190 -15.30 10.86 5.14
C ILE A 190 -16.00 10.32 3.89
N ARG A 191 -15.89 11.04 2.77
CA ARG A 191 -16.48 10.62 1.49
C ARG A 191 -15.36 10.29 0.52
N VAL A 192 -15.51 9.19 -0.21
CA VAL A 192 -14.56 8.76 -1.23
C VAL A 192 -15.31 8.47 -2.52
N TYR A 193 -14.92 9.10 -3.62
CA TYR A 193 -15.66 9.01 -4.88
C TYR A 193 -14.82 9.40 -6.10
N PRO A 194 -15.15 8.91 -7.31
CA PRO A 194 -14.49 9.35 -8.54
C PRO A 194 -14.73 10.84 -8.81
N LEU A 195 -13.72 11.56 -9.30
CA LEU A 195 -13.86 12.97 -9.68
C LEU A 195 -14.98 13.17 -10.72
N SER A 196 -15.15 12.21 -11.64
CA SER A 196 -16.21 12.22 -12.65
C SER A 196 -17.63 12.23 -12.09
N GLN A 197 -17.81 11.89 -10.81
CA GLN A 197 -19.10 11.85 -10.12
C GLN A 197 -19.22 12.94 -9.05
N ALA A 198 -18.30 13.90 -8.98
CA ALA A 198 -18.25 14.92 -7.94
C ALA A 198 -19.52 15.79 -7.80
N ALA A 199 -20.29 15.94 -8.87
CA ALA A 199 -21.56 16.68 -8.85
C ALA A 199 -22.67 15.94 -8.08
N ASN A 200 -22.66 14.61 -8.09
CA ASN A 200 -23.57 13.76 -7.31
C ASN A 200 -22.83 12.51 -6.85
N PRO A 201 -21.98 12.62 -5.81
CA PRO A 201 -21.11 11.52 -5.42
C PRO A 201 -21.92 10.33 -4.90
N PRO A 202 -21.57 9.10 -5.31
CA PRO A 202 -22.18 7.89 -4.76
C PRO A 202 -21.86 7.76 -3.27
N ALA A 203 -22.65 6.96 -2.57
CA ALA A 203 -22.32 6.55 -1.20
C ALA A 203 -21.04 5.72 -1.20
N TYR A 204 -20.19 5.95 -0.20
CA TYR A 204 -19.06 5.09 0.10
C TYR A 204 -19.46 4.15 1.24
N GLU A 205 -19.51 2.85 0.95
CA GLU A 205 -20.08 1.84 1.84
C GLU A 205 -19.06 1.45 2.93
N TYR A 206 -19.37 1.82 4.18
CA TYR A 206 -18.53 1.48 5.33
C TYR A 206 -18.94 0.15 5.96
N VAL A 207 -18.07 -0.84 5.85
CA VAL A 207 -18.22 -2.13 6.52
C VAL A 207 -17.59 -2.06 7.90
N ASP A 208 -18.42 -2.19 8.94
CA ASP A 208 -17.95 -2.16 10.33
C ASP A 208 -17.46 -3.54 10.75
N ARG A 209 -16.18 -3.62 11.10
CA ARG A 209 -15.50 -4.86 11.55
C ARG A 209 -15.14 -4.83 13.03
N THR A 210 -15.75 -3.95 13.82
CA THR A 210 -15.43 -3.79 15.26
C THR A 210 -15.71 -5.03 16.11
N ASN A 211 -16.66 -5.88 15.69
CA ASN A 211 -17.12 -7.03 16.47
C ASN A 211 -16.68 -8.37 15.89
N ASP A 212 -15.66 -8.37 15.03
CA ASP A 212 -15.10 -9.59 14.44
C ASP A 212 -14.33 -10.46 15.47
#